data_AF-A0A949AD23-F1
#
_entry.id   AF-A0A949AD23-F1
#
_cell.length_a   1.000
_cell.length_b   1.000
_cell.length_c   1.000
_cell.angle_alpha   90.00
_cell.angle_beta   90.00
_cell.angle_gamma   90.00
#
_symmetry.space_group_name_H-M   'P 1'
#
loop_
_entity.id
_entity.type
_entity.pdbx_description
1 polymer ?
#
loop_
_entity_poly.entity_id
_entity_poly.type
_entity_poly.pdbx_seq_one_letter_code
_entity_poly.pdbx_strand_id
1 'polypeptide(L)'
;MDARQQIQEEKLQNILNPRKSNREFKITIRFQKRFSKNFEKALELARQNKYFMEEGEGDFYKAYASFYPTEVEDLFNLFELVKDHETTKIFLNNKAIPYIHDLWLFLFWFYRVK
;
A
#
# COMPACT_ATOMS: atom_id res chain seq x y z
N MET A 1 -17.56 -7.33 1.31
CA MET A 1 -16.64 -8.34 1.84
C MET A 1 -15.61 -7.61 2.67
N ASP A 2 -15.28 -8.13 3.84
CA ASP A 2 -14.39 -7.50 4.80
C ASP A 2 -12.95 -7.48 4.24
N ALA A 3 -12.33 -6.31 4.06
CA ALA A 3 -11.02 -6.19 3.40
C ALA A 3 -9.93 -7.05 4.08
N ARG A 4 -10.08 -7.25 5.41
CA ARG A 4 -9.24 -8.14 6.21
C ARG A 4 -9.33 -9.60 5.78
N GLN A 5 -10.53 -10.10 5.48
CA GLN A 5 -10.74 -11.48 5.05
C GLN A 5 -10.10 -11.72 3.68
N GLN A 6 -10.26 -10.78 2.74
CA GLN A 6 -9.64 -10.88 1.41
C GLN A 6 -8.11 -10.92 1.49
N ILE A 7 -7.49 -10.09 2.34
CA ILE A 7 -6.03 -10.10 2.53
C ILE A 7 -5.54 -11.43 3.12
N GLN A 8 -6.29 -12.02 4.05
CA GLN A 8 -5.94 -13.32 4.65
C GLN A 8 -6.06 -14.47 3.65
N GLU A 9 -7.14 -14.50 2.86
CA GLU A 9 -7.34 -15.48 1.80
C GLU A 9 -6.25 -15.37 0.72
N GLU A 10 -5.90 -14.16 0.32
CA GLU A 10 -4.79 -13.93 -0.62
C GLU A 10 -3.46 -14.43 -0.07
N LYS A 11 -3.15 -14.15 1.20
CA LYS A 11 -1.94 -14.64 1.87
C LYS A 11 -1.91 -16.17 1.91
N LEU A 12 -3.01 -16.81 2.31
CA LEU A 12 -3.13 -18.26 2.34
C LEU A 12 -2.91 -18.86 0.95
N GLN A 13 -3.56 -18.30 -0.08
CA GLN A 13 -3.38 -18.74 -1.46
C GLN A 13 -1.94 -18.58 -1.97
N ASN A 14 -1.23 -17.51 -1.57
CA ASN A 14 0.17 -17.33 -1.93
C ASN A 14 1.10 -18.37 -1.26
N ILE A 15 0.75 -18.82 -0.05
CA ILE A 15 1.49 -19.89 0.65
C ILE A 15 1.22 -21.24 -0.03
N LEU A 16 -0.05 -21.53 -0.33
CA LEU A 16 -0.46 -22.82 -0.89
C LEU A 16 -0.05 -23.00 -2.36
N ASN A 17 -0.03 -21.91 -3.15
CA ASN A 17 0.17 -21.96 -4.60
C ASN A 17 1.27 -21.00 -5.09
N PRO A 18 2.53 -21.16 -4.66
CA PRO A 18 3.61 -20.20 -4.97
C PRO A 18 3.91 -20.08 -6.47
N ARG A 19 3.66 -21.14 -7.26
CA ARG A 19 3.93 -21.18 -8.72
C ARG A 19 2.77 -20.69 -9.60
N LYS A 20 1.57 -20.49 -9.03
CA LYS A 20 0.37 -20.08 -9.78
C LYS A 20 0.20 -18.55 -9.86
N SER A 21 1.25 -17.81 -9.51
CA SER A 21 1.24 -16.36 -9.37
C SER A 21 1.50 -15.65 -10.70
N ASN A 22 0.58 -15.80 -11.67
CA ASN A 22 0.38 -14.74 -12.65
C ASN A 22 -0.66 -13.74 -12.10
N ARG A 23 -0.49 -13.36 -10.84
CA ARG A 23 -1.32 -12.34 -10.19
C ARG A 23 -0.71 -10.99 -10.53
N GLU A 24 -1.57 -10.05 -10.91
CA GLU A 24 -1.19 -8.65 -11.04
C GLU A 24 -0.50 -8.19 -9.76
N PHE A 25 0.58 -7.44 -9.95
CA PHE A 25 1.34 -6.93 -8.83
C PHE A 25 0.52 -5.86 -8.09
N LYS A 26 0.52 -5.95 -6.77
CA LYS A 26 -0.18 -5.03 -5.87
C LYS A 26 0.81 -4.37 -4.93
N ILE A 27 0.77 -3.05 -4.86
CA ILE A 27 1.56 -2.25 -3.93
C ILE A 27 0.67 -1.82 -2.78
N THR A 28 1.06 -2.11 -1.55
CA THR A 28 0.38 -1.63 -0.35
C THR A 28 1.26 -0.61 0.36
N ILE A 29 0.74 0.60 0.57
CA ILE A 29 1.37 1.62 1.40
C ILE A 29 0.77 1.50 2.80
N ARG A 30 1.64 1.42 3.81
CA ARG A 30 1.27 1.47 5.22
C ARG A 30 1.92 2.68 5.87
N PHE A 31 1.13 3.51 6.53
CA PHE A 31 1.62 4.67 7.27
C PHE A 31 0.90 4.80 8.63
N GLN A 32 1.55 5.48 9.58
CA GLN A 32 1.02 5.66 10.94
C GLN A 32 0.51 7.08 11.18
N LYS A 33 -0.31 7.23 12.23
CA LYS A 33 -0.83 8.53 12.65
C LYS A 33 0.32 9.46 13.05
N ARG A 34 0.31 10.68 12.50
CA ARG A 34 1.22 11.77 12.90
C ARG A 34 0.45 13.09 12.84
N PHE A 35 0.75 14.00 13.77
CA PHE A 35 0.21 15.36 13.77
C PHE A 35 0.83 16.18 12.63
N SER A 36 0.32 16.02 11.41
CA SER A 36 0.72 16.79 10.24
C SER A 36 -0.46 16.96 9.30
N LYS A 37 -0.54 18.11 8.62
CA LYS A 37 -1.59 18.36 7.60
C LYS A 37 -1.55 17.35 6.45
N ASN A 38 -0.36 16.81 6.14
CA ASN A 38 -0.19 15.79 5.11
C ASN A 38 -0.84 14.46 5.50
N PHE A 39 -0.84 14.11 6.79
CA PHE A 39 -1.46 12.87 7.27
C PHE A 39 -2.97 12.85 7.07
N GLU A 40 -3.67 13.94 7.38
CA GLU A 40 -5.13 14.01 7.20
C GLU A 40 -5.50 13.85 5.72
N LYS A 41 -4.80 14.58 4.84
CA LYS A 41 -4.98 14.46 3.39
C LYS A 41 -4.64 13.06 2.86
N ALA A 42 -3.57 12.45 3.36
CA ALA A 42 -3.19 11.08 3.00
C ALA A 42 -4.25 10.07 3.44
N LEU A 43 -4.83 10.25 4.64
CA LEU A 43 -5.88 9.38 5.14
C LEU A 43 -7.17 9.50 4.33
N GLU A 44 -7.54 10.72 3.90
CA GLU A 44 -8.69 10.94 3.01
C GLU A 44 -8.51 10.22 1.67
N LEU A 45 -7.34 10.36 1.04
CA LEU A 45 -7.03 9.64 -0.21
C LEU A 45 -7.00 8.13 0.00
N ALA A 46 -6.41 7.65 1.09
CA ALA A 46 -6.36 6.23 1.41
C ALA A 46 -7.77 5.64 1.61
N ARG A 47 -8.70 6.39 2.22
CA ARG A 47 -10.10 5.94 2.43
C ARG A 47 -10.91 5.82 1.15
N GLN A 48 -10.53 6.52 0.09
CA GLN A 48 -11.15 6.38 -1.23
C GLN A 48 -10.71 5.08 -1.93
N ASN A 49 -9.60 4.48 -1.48
CA ASN A 49 -9.10 3.23 -2.04
C ASN A 49 -10.01 2.04 -1.69
N LYS A 50 -10.32 1.20 -2.69
CA LYS A 50 -11.18 0.03 -2.54
C LYS A 50 -10.63 -1.02 -1.55
N TYR A 51 -9.33 -1.05 -1.36
CA TYR A 51 -8.60 -2.01 -0.53
C TYR A 51 -8.00 -1.35 0.73
N PHE A 52 -8.71 -0.34 1.25
CA PHE A 52 -8.34 0.34 2.47
C PHE A 52 -8.57 -0.51 3.72
N MET A 53 -7.64 -0.43 4.67
CA MET A 53 -7.73 -1.10 5.97
C MET A 53 -7.07 -0.26 7.06
N GLU A 54 -7.71 -0.21 8.23
CA GLU A 54 -7.16 0.42 9.44
C GLU A 54 -6.86 -0.68 10.48
N GLU A 55 -5.79 -0.50 11.24
CA GLU A 55 -5.37 -1.41 12.31
C GLU A 55 -4.83 -0.62 13.52
N GLY A 56 -5.24 -1.00 14.72
CA GLY A 56 -4.81 -0.35 15.97
C GLY A 56 -5.52 0.97 16.25
N GLU A 57 -5.18 1.57 17.39
CA GLU A 57 -5.75 2.83 17.88
C GLU A 57 -4.64 3.73 18.46
N GLY A 58 -4.92 5.03 18.56
CA GLY A 58 -4.00 6.01 19.14
C GLY A 58 -2.64 6.03 18.44
N ASP A 59 -1.57 5.83 19.21
CA ASP A 59 -0.18 5.83 18.73
C ASP A 59 0.20 4.57 17.92
N PHE A 60 -0.60 3.50 18.03
CA PHE A 60 -0.39 2.25 17.28
C PHE A 60 -1.22 2.18 15.99
N TYR A 61 -1.99 3.23 15.69
CA TYR A 61 -2.81 3.31 14.50
C TYR A 61 -1.99 3.20 13.20
N LYS A 62 -2.42 2.32 12.31
CA LYS A 62 -1.84 2.09 10.98
C LYS A 62 -2.96 2.11 9.94
N ALA A 63 -2.77 2.92 8.92
CA ALA A 63 -3.57 2.90 7.70
C ALA A 63 -2.84 2.10 6.62
N TYR A 64 -3.59 1.31 5.86
CA TYR A 64 -3.12 0.53 4.73
C TYR A 64 -3.99 0.85 3.52
N ALA A 65 -3.38 1.14 2.38
CA ALA A 65 -4.06 1.28 1.10
C ALA A 65 -3.31 0.49 0.04
N SER A 66 -4.03 -0.27 -0.80
CA SER A 66 -3.42 -1.14 -1.81
C SER A 66 -3.83 -0.74 -3.21
N PHE A 67 -2.86 -0.70 -4.12
CA PHE A 67 -3.01 -0.19 -5.47
C PHE A 67 -2.47 -1.20 -6.47
N TYR A 68 -3.15 -1.29 -7.61
CA TYR A 68 -2.69 -2.01 -8.80
C TYR A 68 -1.97 -1.05 -9.76
N PRO A 69 -1.20 -1.56 -10.74
CA PRO A 69 -0.57 -0.75 -11.80
C PRO A 69 -1.51 0.23 -12.50
N THR A 70 -2.77 -0.13 -12.65
CA THR A 70 -3.81 0.72 -13.27
C THR A 70 -4.14 1.95 -12.43
N GLU A 71 -3.82 1.93 -11.13
CA GLU A 71 -4.10 2.96 -10.13
C GLU A 71 -2.82 3.71 -9.73
N VAL A 72 -1.81 3.73 -10.61
CA VAL A 72 -0.47 4.28 -10.30
C VAL A 72 -0.48 5.77 -9.94
N GLU A 73 -1.39 6.57 -10.49
CA GLU A 73 -1.50 8.00 -10.15
C GLU A 73 -1.97 8.19 -8.70
N ASP A 74 -2.96 7.41 -8.25
CA ASP A 74 -3.46 7.48 -6.87
C ASP A 74 -2.40 6.98 -5.89
N LEU A 75 -1.66 5.93 -6.27
CA LEU A 75 -0.51 5.44 -5.52
C LEU A 75 0.55 6.54 -5.36
N PHE A 76 0.91 7.24 -6.45
CA PHE A 76 1.89 8.31 -6.43
C PHE A 76 1.44 9.48 -5.54
N ASN A 77 0.19 9.92 -5.68
CA ASN A 77 -0.38 11.00 -4.90
C ASN A 77 -0.38 10.70 -3.40
N LEU A 78 -0.73 9.47 -3.01
CA LEU A 78 -0.66 9.04 -1.62
C LEU A 78 0.80 8.97 -1.14
N PHE A 79 1.69 8.37 -1.93
CA PHE A 79 3.10 8.21 -1.58
C PHE A 79 3.78 9.55 -1.33
N GLU A 80 3.57 10.55 -2.20
CA GLU A 80 4.17 11.88 -2.05
C GLU A 80 3.81 12.57 -0.73
N LEU A 81 2.62 12.27 -0.18
CA LEU A 81 2.20 12.82 1.13
C LEU A 81 2.86 12.11 2.32
N VAL A 82 3.23 10.83 2.16
CA VAL A 82 3.71 9.98 3.27
C VAL A 82 5.18 9.59 3.16
N LYS A 83 5.88 9.96 2.08
CA LYS A 83 7.28 9.55 1.83
C LYS A 83 8.26 10.01 2.90
N ASP A 84 8.04 11.19 3.49
CA ASP A 84 8.92 11.77 4.52
C ASP A 84 8.64 11.18 5.92
N HIS A 85 7.69 10.26 6.03
CA HIS A 85 7.38 9.61 7.29
C HIS A 85 8.24 8.34 7.43
N GLU A 86 9.12 8.32 8.44
CA GLU A 86 9.97 7.16 8.76
C GLU A 86 9.19 5.87 9.05
N THR A 87 7.91 6.00 9.39
CA THR A 87 7.01 4.87 9.70
C THR A 87 6.32 4.29 8.47
N THR A 88 6.43 4.97 7.32
CA THR A 88 5.90 4.51 6.04
C THR A 88 6.62 3.25 5.61
N LYS A 89 5.86 2.20 5.35
CA LYS A 89 6.37 0.94 4.78
C LYS A 89 5.58 0.59 3.55
N ILE A 90 6.26 0.09 2.54
CA ILE A 90 5.65 -0.37 1.30
C ILE A 90 5.78 -1.89 1.23
N PHE A 91 4.74 -2.53 0.74
CA PHE A 91 4.69 -3.96 0.52
C PHE A 91 4.36 -4.24 -0.94
N LEU A 92 5.03 -5.21 -1.55
CA LEU A 92 4.67 -5.76 -2.85
C LEU A 92 4.04 -7.13 -2.62
N ASN A 93 2.80 -7.32 -3.09
CA ASN A 93 2.04 -8.56 -2.92
C ASN A 93 2.02 -9.05 -1.46
N ASN A 94 1.80 -8.13 -0.52
CA ASN A 94 1.79 -8.37 0.93
C ASN A 94 3.15 -8.80 1.52
N LYS A 95 4.26 -8.63 0.79
CA LYS A 95 5.64 -8.90 1.25
C LYS A 95 6.43 -7.61 1.31
N ALA A 96 7.19 -7.42 2.39
CA ALA A 96 8.18 -6.36 2.46
C ALA A 96 9.39 -6.76 1.62
N ILE A 97 9.78 -5.94 0.66
CA ILE A 97 10.93 -6.19 -0.22
C ILE A 97 12.03 -5.17 0.10
N PRO A 98 13.31 -5.57 0.09
CA PRO A 98 14.43 -4.63 0.20
C PRO A 98 14.36 -3.53 -0.87
N TYR A 99 14.78 -2.31 -0.52
CA TYR A 99 14.88 -1.17 -1.45
C TYR A 99 13.58 -0.80 -2.19
N ILE A 100 12.43 -1.14 -1.60
CA ILE A 100 11.15 -0.86 -2.24
C ILE A 100 10.85 0.64 -2.39
N HIS A 101 11.35 1.46 -1.45
CA HIS A 101 11.21 2.92 -1.48
C HIS A 101 12.03 3.55 -2.62
N ASP A 102 13.27 3.10 -2.81
CA ASP A 102 14.22 3.81 -3.66
C ASP A 102 14.22 3.30 -5.11
N LEU A 103 14.03 1.99 -5.32
CA LEU A 103 14.15 1.38 -6.64
C LEU A 103 12.80 0.96 -7.22
N TRP A 104 12.02 0.18 -6.46
CA TRP A 104 10.80 -0.41 -7.00
C TRP A 104 9.74 0.65 -7.31
N LEU A 105 9.55 1.63 -6.43
CA LEU A 105 8.66 2.75 -6.72
C LEU A 105 9.14 3.58 -7.91
N PHE A 106 10.45 3.85 -8.01
CA PHE A 106 11.01 4.55 -9.15
C PHE A 106 10.67 3.84 -10.47
N LEU A 107 10.82 2.51 -10.51
CA LEU A 107 10.42 1.70 -11.67
C LEU A 107 8.91 1.72 -11.90
N PHE A 108 8.11 1.78 -10.83
CA PHE A 108 6.65 1.85 -10.94
C PHE A 108 6.17 3.13 -11.62
N TRP A 109 6.92 4.22 -11.53
CA TRP A 109 6.56 5.48 -12.18
C TRP A 109 6.62 5.42 -13.70
N PHE A 110 7.27 4.42 -14.30
CA PHE A 110 7.15 4.20 -15.75
C PHE A 110 5.72 3.87 -16.18
N TYR A 111 4.89 3.29 -15.30
CA TYR A 111 3.46 3.07 -15.61
C TYR A 111 2.64 4.35 -15.71
N ARG A 112 3.18 5.49 -15.25
CA ARG A 112 2.55 6.81 -15.40
C ARG A 112 2.72 7.36 -16.81
N VAL A 113 3.80 6.99 -17.48
CA VAL A 113 4.12 7.43 -18.84
C VAL A 113 3.36 6.53 -19.82
N LYS A 114 2.27 7.06 -20.39
CA LYS A 114 1.51 6.41 -21.47
C LYS A 114 1.95 6.91 -22.83
#